data_AF-A0A7C5DLV9-F1
#
_entry.id   AF-A0A7C5DLV9-F1
#
_cell.length_a   1.000
_cell.length_b   1.000
_cell.length_c   1.000
_cell.angle_alpha   90.00
_cell.angle_beta   90.00
_cell.angle_gamma   90.00
#
_symmetry.space_group_name_H-M   'P 1'
#
loop_
_entity.id
_entity.type
_entity.pdbx_description
1 polymer ?
#
loop_
_entity_poly.entity_id
_entity_poly.type
_entity_poly.pdbx_seq_one_letter_code
_entity_poly.pdbx_strand_id
1 'polypeptide(L)'
;MRIIKNIDFMVNCSGSEGENIKIHNRKKSRNFDALYSSLIVNYESTITRDEEYQQPAYLFIYPDNTTVEQNLQYLTDWKHQKGFEVVAASTSETGSSLSAIKNYIQNAYNNWEDPPEFVCLVGDAGGSYTIPTSHMDGGEGDHYYTLLEGNDILADVFIGRLSFNSISEFQT
;
A
#
# COMPACT_ATOMS: atom_id res chain seq x y z
N MET A 1 -53.10 -24.96 -8.50
CA MET A 1 -51.63 -24.99 -8.67
C MET A 1 -51.28 -24.00 -9.77
N ARG A 2 -50.53 -22.93 -9.47
CA ARG A 2 -50.26 -21.84 -10.41
C ARG A 2 -48.79 -21.92 -10.83
N ILE A 3 -48.55 -22.17 -12.12
CA ILE A 3 -47.22 -22.29 -12.71
C ILE A 3 -46.93 -20.98 -13.43
N ILE A 4 -45.91 -20.26 -12.99
CA ILE A 4 -45.41 -19.08 -13.68
C ILE A 4 -44.37 -19.56 -14.70
N LYS A 5 -44.56 -19.23 -15.99
CA LYS A 5 -43.74 -19.76 -17.08
C LYS A 5 -42.58 -18.85 -17.48
N ASN A 6 -42.71 -17.54 -17.26
CA ASN A 6 -41.66 -16.55 -17.53
C ASN A 6 -41.75 -15.43 -16.50
N ILE A 7 -40.60 -15.00 -16.02
CA ILE A 7 -40.41 -13.85 -15.14
C ILE A 7 -39.27 -13.04 -15.74
N ASP A 8 -39.57 -11.80 -16.13
CA ASP A 8 -38.58 -10.81 -16.53
C ASP A 8 -38.42 -9.82 -15.38
N PHE A 9 -37.20 -9.69 -14.86
CA PHE A 9 -36.84 -8.66 -13.90
C PHE A 9 -35.96 -7.62 -14.58
N MET A 10 -36.33 -6.36 -14.41
CA MET A 10 -35.52 -5.21 -14.78
C MET A 10 -35.09 -4.53 -13.48
N VAL A 11 -33.79 -4.56 -13.21
CA VAL A 11 -33.20 -3.90 -12.04
C VAL A 11 -32.79 -2.51 -12.46
N ASN A 12 -33.47 -1.49 -11.95
CA ASN A 12 -33.06 -0.11 -12.09
C ASN A 12 -32.16 0.25 -10.91
N CYS A 13 -30.85 0.35 -11.16
CA CYS A 13 -29.90 0.85 -10.17
C CYS A 13 -29.93 2.38 -10.19
N SER A 14 -30.58 3.01 -9.21
CA SER A 14 -30.43 4.44 -8.93
C SER A 14 -29.34 4.62 -7.87
N GLY A 15 -28.08 4.66 -8.30
CA GLY A 15 -26.96 4.93 -7.41
C GLY A 15 -26.71 6.42 -7.24
N SER A 16 -26.67 6.90 -6.00
CA SER A 16 -25.68 7.92 -5.62
C SER A 16 -24.28 7.31 -5.81
N GLU A 17 -23.25 8.14 -5.93
CA GLU A 17 -21.85 7.70 -6.00
C GLU A 17 -21.57 6.53 -5.03
N GLY A 18 -20.81 5.53 -5.48
CA GLY A 18 -20.47 4.36 -4.67
C GLY A 18 -19.62 4.71 -3.44
N GLU A 19 -19.68 3.86 -2.42
CA GLU A 19 -18.77 3.91 -1.27
C GLU A 19 -17.36 3.47 -1.71
N ASN A 20 -16.31 4.16 -1.24
CA ASN A 20 -14.89 3.87 -1.50
C ASN A 20 -14.50 3.84 -2.99
N ILE A 21 -15.04 4.77 -3.79
CA ILE A 21 -14.64 4.92 -5.20
C ILE A 21 -13.17 5.34 -5.28
N LYS A 22 -12.38 4.62 -6.09
CA LYS A 22 -11.05 5.08 -6.51
C LYS A 22 -11.20 6.32 -7.40
N ILE A 23 -10.65 7.44 -6.94
CA ILE A 23 -10.75 8.75 -7.57
C ILE A 23 -9.67 8.89 -8.65
N HIS A 24 -8.55 8.18 -8.49
CA HIS A 24 -7.44 8.20 -9.44
C HIS A 24 -7.62 7.17 -10.56
N ASN A 25 -7.59 7.65 -11.80
CA ASN A 25 -7.49 6.81 -12.99
C ASN A 25 -6.03 6.41 -13.24
N ARG A 26 -5.60 5.31 -12.63
CA ARG A 26 -4.24 4.75 -12.76
C ARG A 26 -4.29 3.27 -13.12
N LYS A 27 -3.17 2.75 -13.59
CA LYS A 27 -3.01 1.33 -13.87
C LYS A 27 -3.26 0.51 -12.61
N LYS A 28 -3.90 -0.65 -12.77
CA LYS A 28 -4.24 -1.54 -11.64
C LYS A 28 -2.99 -2.25 -11.12
N SER A 29 -3.04 -2.64 -9.86
CA SER A 29 -2.05 -3.50 -9.23
C SER A 29 -2.44 -4.98 -9.33
N ARG A 30 -1.55 -5.82 -9.87
CA ARG A 30 -1.75 -7.28 -9.82
C ARG A 30 -1.76 -7.83 -8.40
N ASN A 31 -1.07 -7.17 -7.48
CA ASN A 31 -0.96 -7.61 -6.08
C ASN A 31 -2.28 -7.41 -5.32
N PHE A 32 -3.13 -6.49 -5.78
CA PHE A 32 -4.46 -6.27 -5.21
C PHE A 32 -5.58 -7.10 -5.89
N ASP A 33 -5.33 -7.73 -7.04
CA ASP A 33 -6.36 -8.45 -7.80
C ASP A 33 -7.08 -9.51 -6.95
N ALA A 34 -6.34 -10.30 -6.18
CA ALA A 34 -6.94 -11.32 -5.32
C ALA A 34 -7.85 -10.71 -4.23
N LEU A 35 -7.43 -9.58 -3.66
CA LEU A 35 -8.23 -8.84 -2.67
C LEU A 35 -9.49 -8.28 -3.33
N TYR A 36 -9.35 -7.61 -4.48
CA TYR A 36 -10.46 -7.03 -5.21
C TYR A 36 -11.46 -8.08 -5.70
N SER A 37 -10.98 -9.22 -6.21
CA SER A 37 -11.85 -10.33 -6.64
C SER A 37 -12.68 -10.90 -5.48
N SER A 38 -12.16 -10.85 -4.24
CA SER A 38 -12.89 -11.29 -3.06
C SER A 38 -13.90 -10.26 -2.49
N LEU A 39 -13.64 -8.95 -2.68
CA LEU A 39 -14.43 -7.88 -2.08
C LEU A 39 -15.48 -7.30 -3.04
N ILE A 40 -15.14 -7.21 -4.33
CA ILE A 40 -15.96 -6.55 -5.35
C ILE A 40 -16.78 -7.59 -6.08
N VAL A 41 -18.11 -7.46 -6.00
CA VAL A 41 -19.04 -8.33 -6.70
C VAL A 41 -18.81 -8.22 -8.21
N ASN A 42 -18.66 -9.36 -8.88
CA ASN A 42 -18.38 -9.45 -10.31
C ASN A 42 -17.10 -8.73 -10.75
N TYR A 43 -16.05 -8.68 -9.91
CA TYR A 43 -14.77 -8.05 -10.26
C TYR A 43 -14.21 -8.51 -11.61
N GLU A 44 -14.32 -9.80 -11.93
CA GLU A 44 -13.88 -10.39 -13.21
C GLU A 44 -14.52 -9.72 -14.44
N SER A 45 -15.73 -9.18 -14.30
CA SER A 45 -16.40 -8.43 -15.39
C SER A 45 -15.78 -7.06 -15.66
N THR A 46 -14.98 -6.56 -14.74
CA THR A 46 -14.22 -5.31 -14.87
C THR A 46 -12.85 -5.51 -15.51
N ILE A 47 -12.40 -6.77 -15.64
CA ILE A 47 -11.11 -7.11 -16.22
C ILE A 47 -11.27 -7.22 -17.74
N THR A 48 -10.44 -6.48 -18.47
CA THR A 48 -10.41 -6.54 -19.95
C THR A 48 -9.11 -7.18 -20.43
N ARG A 49 -9.15 -7.77 -21.64
CA ARG A 49 -7.97 -8.43 -22.24
C ARG A 49 -6.80 -7.47 -22.48
N ASP A 50 -7.09 -6.19 -22.68
CA ASP A 50 -6.11 -5.15 -22.99
C ASP A 50 -5.74 -4.34 -21.73
N GLU A 51 -6.06 -4.85 -20.54
CA GLU A 51 -5.81 -4.14 -19.29
C GLU A 51 -4.31 -4.08 -18.97
N GLU A 52 -3.78 -2.85 -18.94
CA GLU A 52 -2.41 -2.58 -18.53
C GLU A 52 -2.32 -2.46 -17.01
N TYR A 53 -1.45 -3.27 -16.43
CA TYR A 53 -1.09 -3.20 -15.02
C TYR A 53 0.12 -2.30 -14.81
N GLN A 54 0.21 -1.69 -13.64
CA GLN A 54 1.41 -0.94 -13.26
C GLN A 54 2.58 -1.89 -13.03
N GLN A 55 3.80 -1.34 -13.10
CA GLN A 55 4.97 -2.07 -12.66
C GLN A 55 4.94 -2.14 -11.12
N PRO A 56 5.16 -3.32 -10.51
CA PRO A 56 5.06 -3.44 -9.06
C PRO A 56 6.17 -2.63 -8.38
N ALA A 57 5.79 -1.75 -7.46
CA ALA A 57 6.71 -0.82 -6.81
C ALA A 57 6.79 -1.05 -5.28
N TYR A 58 7.99 -0.90 -4.73
CA TYR A 58 8.32 -1.13 -3.32
C TYR A 58 9.03 0.09 -2.75
N LEU A 59 8.49 0.67 -1.69
CA LEU A 59 9.07 1.80 -0.98
C LEU A 59 9.60 1.34 0.39
N PHE A 60 10.90 1.48 0.61
CA PHE A 60 11.53 1.33 1.91
C PHE A 60 11.75 2.70 2.55
N ILE A 61 11.39 2.83 3.83
CA ILE A 61 11.66 4.04 4.62
C ILE A 61 12.50 3.63 5.83
N TYR A 62 13.67 4.24 5.98
CA TYR A 62 14.65 3.85 6.98
C TYR A 62 15.24 5.07 7.70
N PRO A 63 15.70 4.96 8.96
CA PRO A 63 16.35 6.07 9.66
C PRO A 63 17.62 6.48 8.93
N ASP A 64 17.91 7.77 8.94
CA ASP A 64 19.12 8.34 8.34
C ASP A 64 20.39 7.81 9.03
N ASN A 65 20.85 6.65 8.57
CA ASN A 65 21.95 5.89 9.15
C ASN A 65 22.61 5.05 8.06
N THR A 66 23.88 5.33 7.77
CA THR A 66 24.65 4.65 6.73
C THR A 66 24.78 3.15 6.95
N THR A 67 24.83 2.67 8.19
CA THR A 67 24.89 1.22 8.47
C THR A 67 23.56 0.55 8.14
N VAL A 68 22.43 1.20 8.44
CA VAL A 68 21.10 0.67 8.06
C VAL A 68 20.97 0.65 6.54
N GLU A 69 21.35 1.72 5.85
CA GLU A 69 21.35 1.81 4.38
C GLU A 69 22.16 0.66 3.74
N GLN A 70 23.39 0.44 4.20
CA GLN A 70 24.28 -0.61 3.68
C GLN A 70 23.70 -2.03 3.87
N ASN A 71 23.07 -2.29 5.01
CA ASN A 71 22.45 -3.59 5.27
C ASN A 71 21.14 -3.75 4.48
N LEU A 72 20.38 -2.67 4.31
CA LEU A 72 19.14 -2.66 3.54
C LEU A 72 19.39 -2.91 2.04
N GLN A 73 20.55 -2.50 1.51
CA GLN A 73 20.92 -2.64 0.10
C GLN A 73 20.74 -4.06 -0.44
N TYR A 74 21.09 -5.08 0.35
CA TYR A 74 20.93 -6.47 -0.06
C TYR A 74 19.45 -6.81 -0.36
N LEU A 75 18.54 -6.35 0.50
CA LEU A 75 17.11 -6.61 0.35
C LEU A 75 16.52 -5.78 -0.80
N THR A 76 16.94 -4.53 -0.96
CA THR A 76 16.46 -3.68 -2.07
C THR A 76 16.91 -4.24 -3.42
N ASP A 77 18.17 -4.66 -3.54
CA ASP A 77 18.71 -5.29 -4.75
C ASP A 77 17.98 -6.60 -5.07
N TRP A 78 17.71 -7.42 -4.05
CA TRP A 78 16.96 -8.65 -4.23
C TRP A 78 15.53 -8.39 -4.71
N LYS A 79 14.84 -7.40 -4.14
CA LYS A 79 13.49 -7.01 -4.59
C LYS A 79 13.52 -6.48 -6.02
N HIS A 80 14.54 -5.70 -6.38
CA HIS A 80 14.71 -5.24 -7.75
C HIS A 80 14.94 -6.40 -8.72
N GLN A 81 15.78 -7.38 -8.36
CA GLN A 81 15.99 -8.62 -9.14
C GLN A 81 14.71 -9.46 -9.29
N LYS A 82 13.75 -9.33 -8.37
CA LYS A 82 12.43 -9.97 -8.47
C LYS A 82 11.45 -9.22 -9.38
N GLY A 83 11.89 -8.12 -9.97
CA GLY A 83 11.11 -7.32 -10.91
C GLY A 83 10.28 -6.22 -10.26
N PHE A 84 10.63 -5.81 -9.04
CA PHE A 84 10.03 -4.61 -8.42
C PHE A 84 10.82 -3.36 -8.80
N GLU A 85 10.13 -2.25 -9.03
CA GLU A 85 10.76 -0.94 -8.90
C GLU A 85 10.95 -0.65 -7.41
N VAL A 86 12.18 -0.36 -7.00
CA VAL A 86 12.52 -0.24 -5.58
C VAL A 86 13.05 1.15 -5.31
N VAL A 87 12.41 1.83 -4.37
CA VAL A 87 12.89 3.11 -3.83
C VAL A 87 13.18 2.94 -2.36
N ALA A 88 14.34 3.40 -1.92
CA ALA A 88 14.71 3.45 -0.51
C ALA A 88 14.98 4.90 -0.12
N ALA A 89 14.14 5.44 0.77
CA ALA A 89 14.21 6.82 1.24
C ALA A 89 14.58 6.87 2.72
N SER A 90 15.56 7.69 3.07
CA SER A 90 15.97 7.88 4.46
C SER A 90 15.07 8.90 5.17
N THR A 91 15.07 8.94 6.50
CA THR A 91 14.36 9.98 7.26
C THR A 91 14.93 11.39 7.07
N SER A 92 16.12 11.54 6.49
CA SER A 92 16.64 12.85 6.06
C SER A 92 15.93 13.35 4.79
N GLU A 93 15.41 12.45 3.96
CA GLU A 93 14.58 12.75 2.80
C GLU A 93 13.09 12.87 3.17
N THR A 94 12.54 11.88 3.87
CA THR A 94 11.11 11.82 4.20
C THR A 94 10.70 12.75 5.35
N GLY A 95 11.67 13.20 6.14
CA GLY A 95 11.46 13.67 7.51
C GLY A 95 11.23 12.51 8.49
N SER A 96 11.43 12.77 9.78
CA SER A 96 11.37 11.74 10.84
C SER A 96 10.07 11.74 11.65
N SER A 97 9.17 12.70 11.44
CA SER A 97 7.88 12.72 12.13
C SER A 97 6.85 11.82 11.44
N LEU A 98 5.87 11.35 12.22
CA LEU A 98 4.73 10.57 11.72
C LEU A 98 4.06 11.24 10.51
N SER A 99 3.81 12.55 10.59
CA SER A 99 3.20 13.32 9.51
C SER A 99 4.11 13.51 8.31
N ALA A 100 5.42 13.70 8.50
CA ALA A 100 6.36 13.88 7.40
C ALA A 100 6.50 12.60 6.56
N ILE A 101 6.67 11.46 7.23
CA ILE A 101 6.70 10.14 6.59
C ILE A 101 5.38 9.87 5.85
N LYS A 102 4.23 10.15 6.50
CA LYS A 102 2.91 10.00 5.88
C LYS A 102 2.79 10.86 4.61
N ASN A 103 3.23 12.11 4.67
CA ASN A 103 3.18 13.02 3.53
C ASN A 103 4.09 12.56 2.39
N TYR A 104 5.25 11.98 2.69
CA TYR A 104 6.12 11.40 1.68
C TYR A 104 5.45 10.22 0.96
N ILE A 105 4.87 9.28 1.71
CA ILE A 105 4.12 8.14 1.14
C ILE A 105 2.94 8.64 0.30
N GLN A 106 2.19 9.63 0.80
CA GLN A 106 1.08 10.24 0.06
C GLN A 106 1.56 10.90 -1.24
N ASN A 107 2.71 11.59 -1.21
CA ASN A 107 3.28 12.19 -2.39
C ASN A 107 3.68 11.13 -3.43
N ALA A 108 4.34 10.07 -3.00
CA ALA A 108 4.71 8.95 -3.86
C ALA A 108 3.47 8.30 -4.50
N TYR A 109 2.45 8.01 -3.69
CA TYR A 109 1.20 7.42 -4.14
C TYR A 109 0.43 8.29 -5.15
N ASN A 110 0.45 9.62 -4.97
CA ASN A 110 -0.29 10.54 -5.83
C ASN A 110 0.44 10.89 -7.13
N ASN A 111 1.78 10.90 -7.13
CA ASN A 111 2.55 11.57 -8.19
C ASN A 111 3.57 10.70 -8.92
N TRP A 112 3.93 9.52 -8.40
CA TRP A 112 4.85 8.64 -9.12
C TRP A 112 4.17 7.96 -10.30
N GLU A 113 4.94 7.63 -11.33
CA GLU A 113 4.46 6.88 -12.49
C GLU A 113 3.92 5.51 -12.06
N ASP A 114 4.71 4.78 -11.27
CA ASP A 114 4.32 3.55 -10.58
C ASP A 114 4.26 3.82 -9.06
N PRO A 115 3.07 4.13 -8.51
CA PRO A 115 2.92 4.36 -7.08
C PRO A 115 3.26 3.10 -6.28
N PRO A 116 3.83 3.24 -5.07
CA PRO A 116 4.24 2.10 -4.26
C PRO A 116 3.03 1.25 -3.88
N GLU A 117 3.13 -0.06 -4.11
CA GLU A 117 2.13 -1.03 -3.68
C GLU A 117 2.47 -1.59 -2.30
N PHE A 118 3.77 -1.61 -1.99
CA PHE A 118 4.32 -2.04 -0.71
C PHE A 118 5.12 -0.93 -0.08
N VAL A 119 4.86 -0.66 1.18
CA VAL A 119 5.69 0.20 2.04
C VAL A 119 6.29 -0.66 3.15
N CYS A 120 7.61 -0.60 3.30
CA CYS A 120 8.32 -1.27 4.37
C CYS A 120 9.05 -0.25 5.23
N LEU A 121 8.63 -0.13 6.48
CA LEU A 121 9.30 0.66 7.49
C LEU A 121 10.47 -0.15 8.05
N VAL A 122 11.67 0.41 8.04
CA VAL A 122 12.90 -0.26 8.46
C VAL A 122 13.36 0.44 9.72
N GLY A 123 13.02 -0.10 10.88
CA GLY A 123 13.24 0.52 12.18
C GLY A 123 12.12 0.19 13.16
N ASP A 124 12.35 0.54 14.43
CA ASP A 124 11.41 0.27 15.52
C ASP A 124 10.56 1.50 15.87
N ALA A 125 9.49 1.32 16.64
CA ALA A 125 8.63 2.41 17.12
C ALA A 125 9.35 3.32 18.13
N GLY A 126 10.51 2.89 18.65
CA GLY A 126 11.36 3.67 19.53
C GLY A 126 12.85 3.30 19.40
N GLY A 127 13.64 3.69 20.39
CA GLY A 127 15.07 3.37 20.44
C GLY A 127 15.93 4.17 19.46
N SER A 128 17.07 3.61 19.06
CA SER A 128 18.07 4.31 18.23
C SER A 128 17.72 4.34 16.74
N TYR A 129 16.81 3.47 16.28
CA TYR A 129 16.39 3.34 14.89
C TYR A 129 14.89 3.64 14.77
N THR A 130 14.47 4.81 15.28
CA THR A 130 13.06 5.13 15.43
C THR A 130 12.41 5.49 14.08
N ILE A 131 11.32 4.80 13.77
CA ILE A 131 10.31 5.18 12.77
C ILE A 131 8.96 5.20 13.48
N PRO A 132 8.30 6.37 13.64
CA PRO A 132 7.12 6.49 14.48
C PRO A 132 5.94 5.67 13.98
N THR A 133 5.12 5.24 14.93
CA THR A 133 3.83 4.58 14.77
C THR A 133 2.70 5.57 15.08
N SER A 134 1.49 5.28 14.61
CA SER A 134 0.29 6.04 14.98
C SER A 134 -0.54 5.27 15.98
N HIS A 135 -1.34 5.97 16.79
CA HIS A 135 -2.36 5.37 17.64
C HIS A 135 -3.73 5.57 17.00
N MET A 136 -4.43 4.46 16.72
CA MET A 136 -5.81 4.46 16.22
C MET A 136 -6.71 3.68 17.19
N ASP A 137 -8.04 3.72 17.01
CA ASP A 137 -9.07 3.12 17.89
C ASP A 137 -9.04 1.57 17.90
N GLY A 138 -7.91 1.00 18.29
CA GLY A 138 -7.55 -0.41 18.20
C GLY A 138 -6.10 -0.69 18.59
N GLY A 139 -5.26 0.34 18.75
CA GLY A 139 -3.89 0.22 19.24
C GLY A 139 -2.90 1.09 18.48
N GLU A 140 -1.65 0.97 18.89
CA GLU A 140 -0.51 1.54 18.17
C GLU A 140 -0.15 0.66 16.96
N GLY A 141 0.09 1.29 15.81
CA GLY A 141 0.47 0.55 14.61
C GLY A 141 0.69 1.44 13.38
N ASP A 142 0.97 0.76 12.27
CA ASP A 142 1.38 1.39 11.01
C ASP A 142 0.21 1.61 10.03
N HIS A 143 -1.01 1.14 10.35
CA HIS A 143 -2.19 1.27 9.48
C HIS A 143 -2.49 2.72 9.07
N TYR A 144 -2.16 3.68 9.92
CA TYR A 144 -2.30 5.10 9.59
C TYR A 144 -1.55 5.49 8.30
N TYR A 145 -0.41 4.88 8.01
CA TYR A 145 0.36 5.14 6.79
C TYR A 145 -0.33 4.64 5.53
N THR A 146 -1.25 3.67 5.62
CA THR A 146 -1.90 3.06 4.46
C THR A 146 -3.15 3.77 3.98
N LEU A 147 -3.72 4.69 4.78
CA LEU A 147 -4.93 5.45 4.43
C LEU A 147 -4.60 6.63 3.50
N LEU A 148 -4.57 6.41 2.18
CA LEU A 148 -4.02 7.35 1.20
C LEU A 148 -5.05 7.86 0.19
N GLU A 149 -6.21 7.22 0.09
CA GLU A 149 -7.31 7.59 -0.78
C GLU A 149 -8.63 7.36 -0.06
N GLY A 150 -9.62 8.21 -0.34
CA GLY A 150 -10.92 8.14 0.34
C GLY A 150 -10.90 8.65 1.78
N ASN A 151 -12.07 8.60 2.41
CA ASN A 151 -12.27 8.92 3.82
C ASN A 151 -12.79 7.67 4.53
N ASP A 152 -12.04 6.58 4.39
CA ASP A 152 -12.38 5.26 4.89
C ASP A 152 -11.18 4.61 5.61
N ILE A 153 -11.36 3.38 6.06
CA ILE A 153 -10.36 2.64 6.84
C ILE A 153 -9.62 1.57 6.02
N LEU A 154 -9.87 1.50 4.71
CA LEU A 154 -9.27 0.51 3.83
C LEU A 154 -7.81 0.90 3.56
N ALA A 155 -6.94 -0.10 3.55
CA ALA A 155 -5.55 0.10 3.21
C ALA A 155 -5.39 0.25 1.69
N ASP A 156 -4.76 1.34 1.25
CA ASP A 156 -4.46 1.57 -0.15
C ASP A 156 -3.12 0.99 -0.61
N VAL A 157 -2.26 0.66 0.36
CA VAL A 157 -0.94 0.06 0.17
C VAL A 157 -0.73 -1.03 1.22
N PHE A 158 0.02 -2.07 0.85
CA PHE A 158 0.47 -3.06 1.81
C PHE A 158 1.58 -2.46 2.68
N ILE A 159 1.49 -2.67 3.99
CA ILE A 159 2.51 -2.18 4.92
C ILE A 159 3.14 -3.31 5.72
N GLY A 160 4.45 -3.20 5.93
CA GLY A 160 5.21 -4.04 6.83
C GLY A 160 6.27 -3.25 7.56
N ARG A 161 6.80 -3.82 8.63
CA ARG A 161 7.90 -3.25 9.41
C ARG A 161 8.98 -4.29 9.66
N LEU A 162 10.22 -3.96 9.31
CA LEU A 162 11.42 -4.64 9.79
C LEU A 162 11.86 -3.93 11.07
N SER A 163 11.35 -4.39 12.21
CA SER A 163 11.67 -3.80 13.52
C SER A 163 12.96 -4.40 14.08
N PHE A 164 13.85 -3.52 14.55
CA PHE A 164 15.12 -3.88 15.19
C PHE A 164 15.59 -2.74 16.10
N ASN A 165 16.23 -3.09 17.20
CA ASN A 165 16.89 -2.15 18.12
C ASN A 165 18.42 -2.22 18.04
N SER A 166 18.97 -3.16 17.27
CA SER A 166 20.42 -3.30 17.02
C SER A 166 20.71 -3.72 15.57
N ILE A 167 21.91 -3.42 15.07
CA ILE A 167 22.33 -3.83 13.72
C ILE A 167 22.39 -5.37 13.60
N SER A 168 22.77 -6.06 14.67
CA SER A 168 22.80 -7.53 14.68
C SER A 168 21.42 -8.14 14.48
N GLU A 169 20.37 -7.55 15.07
CA GLU A 169 18.98 -7.96 14.83
C GLU A 169 18.58 -7.73 13.37
N PHE A 170 18.98 -6.60 12.79
CA PHE A 170 18.66 -6.29 11.40
C PHE A 170 19.32 -7.25 10.39
N GLN A 171 20.47 -7.83 10.75
CA GLN A 171 21.25 -8.74 9.90
C GLN A 171 20.79 -10.20 9.94
N THR A 172 19.83 -10.56 10.80
CA THR A 172 19.37 -11.95 11.01
C THR A 172 18.08 -12.23 10.26
#